data_AF-A0A6G2QB90-F1
#
_entry.id   AF-A0A6G2QB90-F1
#
_cell.length_a   1.000
_cell.length_b   1.000
_cell.length_c   1.000
_cell.angle_alpha   90.00
_cell.angle_beta   90.00
_cell.angle_gamma   90.00
#
_symmetry.space_group_name_H-M   'P 1'
#
loop_
_entity.id
_entity.type
_entity.pdbx_description
1 polymer ?
#
loop_
_entity_poly.entity_id
_entity_poly.type
_entity_poly.pdbx_seq_one_letter_code
_entity_poly.pdbx_strand_id
1 'polypeptide(L)'
;RQLEFYQWLQSAEGAIAGGATNSWDGQYGTPPAGTPTFYGMAYDWEPVYHDPPSNNWFGFQCWSMERVAEYYYVTGNTSAKTILDKWVTWASSKTTVSATAFQIPSTLNWTGQPNTWNPSSPAANTGLHVSVVDYSSDTGVAAAYIKTLIYYAAKSGDTASAALAKKLLDALTSLADPKGITTPETRTDYSRFADPVYVPSGWTGKMPGGDVINSSSTFISIRSWYKQDPDWPKVQAYLNGGSAPTFSYHRFWAQADIAMAYAVYAELIVGAGSGGGTGDTTPPTVPTNLAVSATTDTSVSLTWTASTDDVGVAGYDIYRGGTLAGSAATTSFTDSGLKASTAYSYTVRAKDAAGNVSAASGAVTATTKAGSGGGTTGAVKVQYKNNDSAATDNAIKPGLRVVNTGSAALALSTVTLRYWFTGDGGASTYGTWCDYAAVGASNITQKVVAVSSPKSGADHYLEVGFTAGAGSLAAGANSGDIQCRLSKGDWSNFSESDDYSY
;
A
#
# COMPACT_ATOMS: atom_id res chain seq x y z
N ARG A 1 34.18 -8.19 -0.39
CA ARG A 1 33.79 -8.81 0.91
C ARG A 1 32.44 -9.53 0.90
N GLN A 2 31.31 -8.92 0.50
CA GLN A 2 30.02 -9.66 0.53
C GLN A 2 30.00 -10.89 -0.41
N LEU A 3 30.44 -10.76 -1.66
CA LEU A 3 30.52 -11.92 -2.57
C LEU A 3 31.49 -13.00 -2.10
N GLU A 4 32.61 -12.61 -1.48
CA GLU A 4 33.52 -13.55 -0.81
C GLU A 4 32.79 -14.31 0.31
N PHE A 5 31.91 -13.65 1.05
CA PHE A 5 31.13 -14.26 2.12
C PHE A 5 30.09 -15.26 1.59
N TYR A 6 29.37 -14.91 0.52
CA TYR A 6 28.49 -15.85 -0.18
C TYR A 6 29.26 -17.07 -0.69
N GLN A 7 30.41 -16.86 -1.33
CA GLN A 7 31.25 -17.93 -1.84
C GLN A 7 31.77 -18.83 -0.70
N TRP A 8 32.19 -18.22 0.41
CA TRP A 8 32.65 -18.95 1.59
C TRP A 8 31.56 -19.83 2.20
N LEU A 9 30.31 -19.37 2.21
CA LEU A 9 29.17 -20.08 2.80
C LEU A 9 28.48 -21.03 1.82
N GLN A 10 28.86 -21.05 0.54
CA GLN A 10 28.19 -21.87 -0.45
C GLN A 10 28.48 -23.36 -0.24
N SER A 11 27.44 -24.15 -0.01
CA SER A 11 27.50 -25.59 0.27
C SER A 11 27.98 -26.40 -0.93
N ALA A 12 28.25 -27.69 -0.72
CA ALA A 12 28.57 -28.64 -1.78
C ALA A 12 27.47 -28.69 -2.85
N GLU A 13 26.21 -28.63 -2.45
CA GLU A 13 25.03 -28.67 -3.33
C GLU A 13 24.77 -27.34 -4.03
N GLY A 14 24.91 -26.20 -3.32
CA GLY A 14 24.78 -24.86 -3.90
C GLY A 14 24.04 -23.83 -3.06
N ALA A 15 23.38 -24.23 -1.98
CA ALA A 15 22.72 -23.33 -1.03
C ALA A 15 23.75 -22.54 -0.20
N ILE A 16 23.32 -21.44 0.42
CA ILE A 16 24.17 -20.58 1.24
C ILE A 16 23.94 -20.88 2.73
N ALA A 17 24.98 -21.30 3.45
CA ALA A 17 24.93 -21.54 4.89
C ALA A 17 24.76 -20.24 5.71
N GLY A 18 24.61 -20.37 7.03
CA GLY A 18 24.14 -19.28 7.90
C GLY A 18 25.01 -18.03 7.86
N GLY A 19 26.17 -18.06 8.51
CA GLY A 19 27.01 -16.88 8.61
C GLY A 19 28.24 -17.05 9.48
N ALA A 20 28.60 -15.97 10.15
CA ALA A 20 29.71 -15.93 11.07
C ALA A 20 29.45 -14.93 12.20
N THR A 21 30.14 -15.13 13.33
CA THR A 21 30.14 -14.20 14.45
C THR A 21 31.55 -13.75 14.79
N ASN A 22 31.68 -12.48 15.18
CA ASN A 22 32.90 -11.93 15.78
C ASN A 22 32.82 -11.93 17.33
N SER A 23 31.69 -12.36 17.91
CA SER A 23 31.46 -12.45 19.34
C SER A 23 30.84 -13.80 19.65
N TRP A 24 31.69 -14.80 19.88
CA TRP A 24 31.22 -16.15 20.22
C TRP A 24 30.44 -16.11 21.54
N ASP A 25 29.32 -16.83 21.58
CA ASP A 25 28.32 -16.81 22.67
C ASP A 25 27.79 -15.41 23.04
N GLY A 26 27.95 -14.42 22.15
CA GLY A 26 27.54 -13.03 22.40
C GLY A 26 28.39 -12.30 23.45
N GLN A 27 29.52 -12.87 23.86
CA GLN A 27 30.36 -12.36 24.95
C GLN A 27 31.86 -12.40 24.64
N TYR A 28 32.23 -12.43 23.34
CA TYR A 28 33.61 -12.60 22.87
C TYR A 28 34.29 -13.85 23.46
N GLY A 29 33.54 -14.95 23.58
CA GLY A 29 34.07 -16.23 23.99
C GLY A 29 35.06 -16.82 22.97
N THR A 30 35.66 -17.95 23.33
CA THR A 30 36.57 -18.69 22.45
C THR A 30 35.79 -19.72 21.64
N PRO A 31 35.76 -19.63 20.29
CA PRO A 31 35.14 -20.66 19.46
C PRO A 31 35.81 -22.04 19.66
N PRO A 32 35.09 -23.15 19.46
CA PRO A 32 35.68 -24.48 19.48
C PRO A 32 36.92 -24.60 18.58
N ALA A 33 37.91 -25.38 19.01
CA ALA A 33 39.12 -25.60 18.22
C ALA A 33 38.78 -26.21 16.85
N GLY A 34 39.35 -25.66 15.78
CA GLY A 34 39.08 -26.08 14.41
C GLY A 34 37.88 -25.40 13.75
N THR A 35 37.17 -24.49 14.44
CA THR A 35 36.07 -23.72 13.84
C THR A 35 36.58 -22.89 12.64
N PRO A 36 36.00 -23.06 11.44
CA PRO A 36 36.35 -22.29 10.26
C PRO A 36 36.13 -20.80 10.45
N THR A 37 37.01 -19.98 9.87
CA THR A 37 36.89 -18.52 9.99
C THR A 37 36.80 -17.81 8.65
N PHE A 38 36.10 -16.68 8.66
CA PHE A 38 36.06 -15.70 7.58
C PHE A 38 36.63 -14.38 8.11
N TYR A 39 37.88 -14.07 7.75
CA TYR A 39 38.58 -12.89 8.24
C TYR A 39 38.57 -12.77 9.79
N GLY A 40 38.76 -13.90 10.47
CA GLY A 40 38.78 -13.97 11.94
C GLY A 40 37.42 -14.18 12.61
N MET A 41 36.31 -14.03 11.88
CA MET A 41 34.97 -14.33 12.40
C MET A 41 34.69 -15.83 12.29
N ALA A 42 34.17 -16.44 13.36
CA ALA A 42 33.91 -17.88 13.43
C ALA A 42 32.61 -18.25 12.71
N TYR A 43 32.61 -19.35 11.96
CA TYR A 43 31.41 -19.89 11.31
C TYR A 43 30.30 -20.18 12.31
N ASP A 44 29.08 -19.76 11.94
CA ASP A 44 27.86 -19.98 12.68
C ASP A 44 26.78 -20.41 11.70
N TRP A 45 26.20 -21.60 11.91
CA TRP A 45 25.21 -22.16 11.01
C TRP A 45 23.80 -21.60 11.26
N GLU A 46 23.55 -21.03 12.45
CA GLU A 46 22.29 -20.45 12.89
C GLU A 46 22.48 -19.06 13.53
N PRO A 47 23.07 -18.08 12.82
CA PRO A 47 23.39 -16.78 13.40
C PRO A 47 22.22 -16.13 14.13
N VAL A 48 22.52 -15.56 15.31
CA VAL A 48 21.63 -14.70 16.13
C VAL A 48 20.51 -15.42 16.88
N TYR A 49 19.76 -16.34 16.27
CA TYR A 49 18.59 -16.97 16.91
C TYR A 49 18.43 -18.45 16.57
N HIS A 50 18.06 -19.26 17.58
CA HIS A 50 18.09 -20.72 17.56
C HIS A 50 16.71 -21.39 17.77
N ASP A 51 15.65 -20.60 17.99
CA ASP A 51 14.27 -21.09 18.17
C ASP A 51 13.28 -20.31 17.29
N PRO A 52 13.05 -20.76 16.04
CA PRO A 52 13.80 -21.81 15.34
C PRO A 52 15.19 -21.32 14.86
N PRO A 53 16.11 -22.22 14.46
CA PRO A 53 17.42 -21.86 13.93
C PRO A 53 17.35 -20.93 12.71
N SER A 54 18.11 -19.84 12.71
CA SER A 54 17.91 -18.74 11.77
C SER A 54 18.09 -19.08 10.29
N ASN A 55 18.95 -20.03 9.96
CA ASN A 55 19.19 -20.43 8.57
C ASN A 55 18.46 -21.72 8.17
N ASN A 56 17.44 -22.14 8.93
CA ASN A 56 16.58 -23.23 8.51
C ASN A 56 15.54 -22.80 7.48
N TRP A 57 15.27 -21.50 7.32
CA TRP A 57 14.20 -21.03 6.44
C TRP A 57 14.71 -20.71 5.03
N PHE A 58 14.14 -21.39 4.01
CA PHE A 58 14.49 -21.18 2.60
C PHE A 58 14.26 -19.73 2.14
N GLY A 59 13.40 -18.95 2.79
CA GLY A 59 13.17 -17.54 2.46
C GLY A 59 14.44 -16.68 2.46
N PHE A 60 15.40 -16.96 3.35
CA PHE A 60 16.69 -16.24 3.33
C PHE A 60 17.52 -16.54 2.08
N GLN A 61 17.41 -17.74 1.52
CA GLN A 61 18.05 -18.07 0.26
C GLN A 61 17.52 -17.15 -0.83
N CYS A 62 16.19 -17.08 -1.00
CA CYS A 62 15.55 -16.33 -2.07
C CYS A 62 15.78 -14.82 -1.94
N TRP A 63 15.49 -14.22 -0.78
CA TRP A 63 15.66 -12.78 -0.57
C TRP A 63 17.10 -12.33 -0.76
N SER A 64 18.05 -13.14 -0.32
CA SER A 64 19.46 -12.79 -0.40
C SER A 64 19.99 -12.99 -1.83
N MET A 65 19.65 -14.10 -2.48
CA MET A 65 20.13 -14.42 -3.82
C MET A 65 19.47 -13.58 -4.91
N GLU A 66 18.27 -13.05 -4.68
CA GLU A 66 17.65 -12.04 -5.54
C GLU A 66 18.60 -10.84 -5.74
N ARG A 67 19.18 -10.32 -4.66
CA ARG A 67 20.12 -9.19 -4.71
C ARG A 67 21.41 -9.53 -5.46
N VAL A 68 21.89 -10.77 -5.31
CA VAL A 68 23.05 -11.26 -6.07
C VAL A 68 22.71 -11.35 -7.55
N ALA A 69 21.50 -11.78 -7.90
CA ALA A 69 21.00 -11.85 -9.28
C ALA A 69 20.83 -10.46 -9.90
N GLU A 70 20.25 -9.50 -9.17
CA GLU A 70 20.17 -8.10 -9.59
C GLU A 70 21.55 -7.50 -9.85
N TYR A 71 22.48 -7.71 -8.92
CA TYR A 71 23.86 -7.24 -9.07
C TYR A 71 24.55 -7.88 -10.28
N TYR A 72 24.38 -9.20 -10.49
CA TYR A 72 24.87 -9.89 -11.67
C TYR A 72 24.24 -9.33 -12.96
N TYR A 73 22.93 -9.09 -12.96
CA TYR A 73 22.21 -8.55 -14.10
C TYR A 73 22.78 -7.20 -14.55
N VAL A 74 22.93 -6.27 -13.61
CA VAL A 74 23.46 -4.93 -13.90
C VAL A 74 24.92 -4.99 -14.31
N THR A 75 25.76 -5.73 -13.59
CA THR A 75 27.23 -5.60 -13.71
C THR A 75 27.90 -6.66 -14.57
N GLY A 76 27.28 -7.82 -14.75
CA GLY A 76 27.93 -9.00 -15.34
C GLY A 76 29.05 -9.58 -14.47
N ASN A 77 29.09 -9.28 -13.16
CA ASN A 77 30.15 -9.72 -12.27
C ASN A 77 30.29 -11.26 -12.25
N THR A 78 31.50 -11.75 -12.53
CA THR A 78 31.77 -13.18 -12.69
C THR A 78 31.68 -13.97 -11.38
N SER A 79 32.06 -13.39 -10.24
CA SER A 79 31.90 -14.04 -8.93
C SER A 79 30.43 -14.23 -8.58
N ALA A 80 29.60 -13.20 -8.81
CA ALA A 80 28.16 -13.30 -8.64
C ALA A 80 27.55 -14.37 -9.57
N LYS A 81 28.00 -14.42 -10.84
CA LYS A 81 27.61 -15.47 -11.78
C LYS A 81 27.93 -16.86 -11.25
N THR A 82 29.16 -17.12 -10.81
CA THR A 82 29.58 -18.44 -10.29
C THR A 82 28.73 -18.88 -9.11
N ILE A 83 28.41 -17.96 -8.18
CA ILE A 83 27.54 -18.26 -7.03
C ILE A 83 26.12 -18.60 -7.53
N LEU A 84 25.57 -17.80 -8.43
CA LEU A 84 24.23 -17.99 -8.98
C LEU A 84 24.10 -19.27 -9.81
N ASP A 85 25.06 -19.59 -10.67
CA ASP A 85 25.05 -20.79 -11.52
C ASP A 85 24.83 -22.04 -10.64
N LYS A 86 25.55 -22.13 -9.52
CA LYS A 86 25.44 -23.25 -8.59
C LYS A 86 24.14 -23.20 -7.78
N TRP A 87 23.76 -22.03 -7.27
CA TRP A 87 22.54 -21.86 -6.47
C TRP A 87 21.27 -22.13 -7.27
N VAL A 88 21.14 -21.57 -8.48
CA VAL A 88 19.99 -21.74 -9.37
C VAL A 88 19.85 -23.19 -9.78
N THR A 89 20.96 -23.88 -10.09
CA THR A 89 20.96 -25.32 -10.40
C THR A 89 20.37 -26.12 -9.25
N TRP A 90 20.83 -25.85 -8.02
CA TRP A 90 20.32 -26.54 -6.82
C TRP A 90 18.84 -26.22 -6.57
N ALA A 91 18.47 -24.94 -6.47
CA ALA A 91 17.10 -24.52 -6.14
C ALA A 91 16.08 -25.03 -7.18
N SER A 92 16.43 -24.97 -8.47
CA SER A 92 15.58 -25.48 -9.56
C SER A 92 15.38 -26.99 -9.44
N SER A 93 16.42 -27.75 -9.06
CA SER A 93 16.31 -29.20 -8.84
C SER A 93 15.41 -29.59 -7.65
N LYS A 94 15.13 -28.65 -6.75
CA LYS A 94 14.25 -28.82 -5.59
C LYS A 94 12.89 -28.16 -5.78
N THR A 95 12.53 -27.77 -6.99
CA THR A 95 11.25 -27.13 -7.28
C THR A 95 10.35 -28.07 -8.08
N THR A 96 9.09 -28.22 -7.67
CA THR A 96 8.06 -28.82 -8.52
C THR A 96 6.96 -27.80 -8.79
N VAL A 97 6.42 -27.79 -10.01
CA VAL A 97 5.39 -26.84 -10.44
C VAL A 97 4.45 -27.47 -11.47
N SER A 98 3.17 -27.24 -11.30
CA SER A 98 2.09 -27.54 -12.24
C SER A 98 1.35 -26.25 -12.62
N ALA A 99 0.28 -26.35 -13.41
CA ALA A 99 -0.52 -25.18 -13.75
C ALA A 99 -1.22 -24.53 -12.54
N THR A 100 -1.45 -25.28 -11.46
CA THR A 100 -2.27 -24.84 -10.32
C THR A 100 -1.62 -25.00 -8.95
N ALA A 101 -0.39 -25.51 -8.90
CA ALA A 101 0.31 -25.74 -7.65
C ALA A 101 1.82 -25.69 -7.87
N PHE A 102 2.56 -25.38 -6.81
CA PHE A 102 4.00 -25.51 -6.77
C PHE A 102 4.44 -25.99 -5.39
N GLN A 103 5.65 -26.52 -5.32
CA GLN A 103 6.37 -26.81 -4.08
C GLN A 103 7.80 -26.33 -4.24
N ILE A 104 8.23 -25.50 -3.29
CA ILE A 104 9.61 -25.04 -3.12
C ILE A 104 10.13 -25.51 -1.75
N PRO A 105 11.45 -25.60 -1.53
CA PRO A 105 11.98 -25.90 -0.20
C PRO A 105 11.41 -24.95 0.85
N SER A 106 11.17 -25.46 2.05
CA SER A 106 10.67 -24.66 3.18
C SER A 106 11.70 -24.67 4.30
N THR A 107 11.85 -25.82 4.96
CA THR A 107 12.81 -26.04 6.03
C THR A 107 14.06 -26.70 5.48
N LEU A 108 15.21 -26.14 5.81
CA LEU A 108 16.54 -26.61 5.49
C LEU A 108 17.22 -27.13 6.75
N ASN A 109 18.05 -28.16 6.58
CA ASN A 109 18.93 -28.67 7.60
C ASN A 109 20.38 -28.64 7.09
N TRP A 110 21.31 -28.37 8.00
CA TRP A 110 22.73 -28.16 7.69
C TRP A 110 23.60 -29.17 8.42
N THR A 111 24.59 -29.72 7.73
CA THR A 111 25.62 -30.57 8.35
C THR A 111 27.01 -30.17 7.86
N GLY A 112 28.00 -30.38 8.74
CA GLY A 112 29.38 -30.00 8.45
C GLY A 112 29.59 -28.48 8.44
N GLN A 113 30.69 -28.03 7.85
CA GLN A 113 31.19 -26.66 7.95
C GLN A 113 31.97 -26.26 6.67
N PRO A 114 32.05 -24.97 6.31
CA PRO A 114 32.90 -24.52 5.21
C PRO A 114 34.40 -24.68 5.56
N ASN A 115 35.29 -24.54 4.59
CA ASN A 115 36.72 -24.40 4.88
C ASN A 115 37.02 -23.02 5.49
N THR A 116 38.12 -22.84 6.21
CA THR A 116 38.59 -21.48 6.57
C THR A 116 38.85 -20.67 5.31
N TRP A 117 38.31 -19.44 5.27
CA TRP A 117 38.40 -18.58 4.10
C TRP A 117 39.84 -18.17 3.81
N ASN A 118 40.26 -18.37 2.55
CA ASN A 118 41.51 -17.87 2.02
C ASN A 118 41.23 -17.03 0.77
N PRO A 119 41.35 -15.68 0.84
CA PRO A 119 41.01 -14.81 -0.29
C PRO A 119 41.94 -14.97 -1.49
N SER A 120 43.16 -15.50 -1.29
CA SER A 120 44.09 -15.76 -2.40
C SER A 120 43.85 -17.10 -3.09
N SER A 121 43.16 -18.04 -2.43
CA SER A 121 42.86 -19.37 -2.95
C SER A 121 41.60 -19.94 -2.30
N PRO A 122 40.39 -19.48 -2.68
CA PRO A 122 39.14 -19.97 -2.12
C PRO A 122 38.96 -21.48 -2.39
N ALA A 123 38.82 -22.28 -1.33
CA ALA A 123 38.63 -23.71 -1.43
C ALA A 123 37.14 -24.08 -1.61
N ALA A 124 36.87 -25.17 -2.33
CA ALA A 124 35.51 -25.71 -2.45
C ALA A 124 35.07 -26.38 -1.13
N ASN A 125 33.85 -26.06 -0.67
CA ASN A 125 33.30 -26.59 0.58
C ASN A 125 32.71 -28.00 0.39
N THR A 126 33.55 -29.01 0.20
CA THR A 126 33.08 -30.40 0.03
C THR A 126 32.56 -31.04 1.32
N GLY A 127 32.80 -30.43 2.49
CA GLY A 127 32.33 -30.89 3.79
C GLY A 127 31.16 -30.11 4.37
N LEU A 128 30.55 -29.19 3.61
CA LEU A 128 29.37 -28.40 4.02
C LEU A 128 28.17 -28.83 3.20
N HIS A 129 27.12 -29.31 3.86
CA HIS A 129 25.96 -29.89 3.20
C HIS A 129 24.64 -29.27 3.65
N VAL A 130 23.70 -29.18 2.71
CA VAL A 130 22.31 -28.83 2.94
C VAL A 130 21.39 -29.99 2.58
N SER A 131 20.34 -30.21 3.37
CA SER A 131 19.20 -31.05 3.01
C SER A 131 17.89 -30.28 3.12
N VAL A 132 16.94 -30.59 2.23
CA VAL A 132 15.57 -30.08 2.31
C VAL A 132 14.78 -31.02 3.20
N VAL A 133 14.24 -30.50 4.30
CA VAL A 133 13.45 -31.27 5.28
C VAL A 133 12.01 -31.38 4.81
N ASP A 134 11.43 -30.27 4.36
CA ASP A 134 10.07 -30.19 3.87
C ASP A 134 9.93 -29.13 2.76
N TYR A 135 8.75 -29.10 2.15
CA TYR A 135 8.40 -28.20 1.06
C TYR A 135 7.16 -27.38 1.44
N SER A 136 7.02 -26.22 0.81
CA SER A 136 5.86 -25.34 0.99
C SER A 136 5.38 -24.75 -0.33
N SER A 137 4.21 -24.14 -0.27
CA SER A 137 3.67 -23.25 -1.30
C SER A 137 3.75 -21.77 -0.86
N ASP A 138 4.75 -21.38 -0.06
CA ASP A 138 4.89 -19.99 0.41
C ASP A 138 4.98 -19.03 -0.78
N THR A 139 3.92 -18.25 -0.98
CA THR A 139 3.73 -17.39 -2.16
C THR A 139 4.69 -16.20 -2.16
N GLY A 140 5.08 -15.70 -0.99
CA GLY A 140 6.03 -14.60 -0.88
C GLY A 140 7.46 -15.05 -1.16
N VAL A 141 7.87 -16.18 -0.59
CA VAL A 141 9.18 -16.78 -0.87
C VAL A 141 9.29 -17.20 -2.33
N ALA A 142 8.21 -17.77 -2.89
CA ALA A 142 8.15 -18.09 -4.32
C ALA A 142 8.35 -16.84 -5.20
N ALA A 143 7.77 -15.70 -4.85
CA ALA A 143 7.94 -14.47 -5.61
C ALA A 143 9.39 -13.95 -5.61
N ALA A 144 10.07 -13.96 -4.46
CA ALA A 144 11.49 -13.63 -4.39
C ALA A 144 12.37 -14.62 -5.20
N TYR A 145 12.04 -15.91 -5.13
CA TYR A 145 12.69 -16.93 -5.94
C TYR A 145 12.49 -16.70 -7.44
N ILE A 146 11.27 -16.40 -7.88
CA ILE A 146 10.93 -16.07 -9.26
C ILE A 146 11.75 -14.86 -9.73
N LYS A 147 11.84 -13.78 -8.95
CA LYS A 147 12.68 -12.62 -9.29
C LYS A 147 14.15 -12.99 -9.45
N THR A 148 14.67 -13.84 -8.57
CA THR A 148 16.04 -14.38 -8.68
C THR A 148 16.25 -15.10 -10.03
N LEU A 149 15.33 -15.99 -10.41
CA LEU A 149 15.37 -16.71 -11.68
C LEU A 149 15.28 -15.74 -12.88
N ILE A 150 14.44 -14.72 -12.81
CA ILE A 150 14.25 -13.72 -13.87
C ILE A 150 15.53 -12.93 -14.12
N TYR A 151 16.09 -12.30 -13.08
CA TYR A 151 17.32 -11.50 -13.23
C TYR A 151 18.50 -12.35 -13.69
N TYR A 152 18.64 -13.57 -13.16
CA TYR A 152 19.65 -14.51 -13.60
C TYR A 152 19.49 -14.85 -15.08
N ALA A 153 18.29 -15.29 -15.50
CA ALA A 153 18.01 -15.69 -16.88
C ALA A 153 18.20 -14.54 -17.86
N ALA A 154 17.73 -13.34 -17.53
CA ALA A 154 17.85 -12.15 -18.37
C ALA A 154 19.32 -11.80 -18.68
N LYS A 155 20.24 -12.08 -17.75
CA LYS A 155 21.67 -11.82 -17.95
C LYS A 155 22.45 -13.00 -18.53
N SER A 156 22.14 -14.22 -18.09
CA SER A 156 22.86 -15.43 -18.50
C SER A 156 22.38 -15.98 -19.84
N GLY A 157 21.16 -15.65 -20.26
CA GLY A 157 20.48 -16.30 -21.38
C GLY A 157 19.91 -17.68 -21.04
N ASP A 158 19.84 -18.06 -19.76
CA ASP A 158 19.33 -19.36 -19.34
C ASP A 158 17.80 -19.47 -19.51
N THR A 159 17.39 -20.07 -20.63
CA THR A 159 15.98 -20.24 -20.99
C THR A 159 15.23 -21.20 -20.07
N ALA A 160 15.93 -22.12 -19.40
CA ALA A 160 15.31 -23.03 -18.44
C ALA A 160 14.83 -22.28 -17.19
N SER A 161 15.66 -21.38 -16.64
CA SER A 161 15.27 -20.50 -15.54
C SER A 161 14.12 -19.56 -15.91
N ALA A 162 14.15 -18.96 -17.11
CA ALA A 162 13.04 -18.12 -17.59
C ALA A 162 11.72 -18.90 -17.71
N ALA A 163 11.77 -20.14 -18.21
CA ALA A 163 10.60 -21.00 -18.32
C ALA A 163 10.08 -21.45 -16.95
N LEU A 164 10.96 -21.75 -15.99
CA LEU A 164 10.58 -22.09 -14.62
C LEU A 164 9.92 -20.90 -13.92
N ALA A 165 10.50 -19.70 -14.03
CA ALA A 165 9.93 -18.46 -13.51
C ALA A 165 8.50 -18.24 -14.04
N LYS A 166 8.29 -18.43 -15.35
CA LYS A 166 6.96 -18.32 -15.96
C LYS A 166 5.96 -19.30 -15.35
N LYS A 167 6.33 -20.59 -15.25
CA LYS A 167 5.44 -21.63 -14.70
C LYS A 167 5.04 -21.32 -13.25
N LEU A 168 5.96 -20.80 -12.46
CA LEU A 168 5.69 -20.39 -11.09
C LEU A 168 4.75 -19.18 -11.02
N LEU A 169 4.92 -18.17 -11.89
CA LEU A 169 3.97 -17.05 -12.01
C LEU A 169 2.57 -17.52 -12.45
N ASP A 170 2.49 -18.44 -13.41
CA ASP A 170 1.21 -19.00 -13.86
C ASP A 170 0.52 -19.73 -12.69
N ALA A 171 1.27 -20.53 -11.92
CA ALA A 171 0.77 -21.19 -10.72
C ALA A 171 0.31 -20.19 -9.64
N LEU A 172 1.06 -19.11 -9.39
CA LEU A 172 0.65 -18.04 -8.45
C LEU A 172 -0.66 -17.40 -8.87
N THR A 173 -0.86 -17.15 -10.18
CA THR A 173 -2.10 -16.58 -10.72
C THR A 173 -3.32 -17.44 -10.36
N SER A 174 -3.16 -18.77 -10.41
CA SER A 174 -4.23 -19.71 -10.08
C SER A 174 -4.64 -19.73 -8.60
N LEU A 175 -3.81 -19.15 -7.72
CA LEU A 175 -3.99 -19.11 -6.27
C LEU A 175 -4.57 -17.76 -5.79
N ALA A 176 -5.11 -16.97 -6.70
CA ALA A 176 -5.67 -15.66 -6.40
C ALA A 176 -7.04 -15.74 -5.69
N ASP A 177 -7.27 -14.80 -4.79
CA ASP A 177 -8.55 -14.49 -4.15
C ASP A 177 -8.84 -12.97 -4.26
N PRO A 178 -9.97 -12.45 -3.74
CA PRO A 178 -10.31 -11.04 -3.86
C PRO A 178 -9.32 -10.04 -3.23
N LYS A 179 -8.37 -10.49 -2.39
CA LYS A 179 -7.40 -9.63 -1.71
C LYS A 179 -5.98 -9.76 -2.29
N GLY A 180 -5.70 -10.77 -3.10
CA GLY A 180 -4.37 -11.00 -3.67
C GLY A 180 -4.12 -12.48 -3.96
N ILE A 181 -2.90 -12.97 -3.72
CA ILE A 181 -2.53 -14.37 -3.92
C ILE A 181 -2.12 -14.99 -2.59
N THR A 182 -2.70 -16.14 -2.24
CA THR A 182 -2.46 -16.81 -0.95
C THR A 182 -2.63 -18.32 -1.08
N THR A 183 -1.98 -19.06 -0.17
CA THR A 183 -2.24 -20.48 0.04
C THR A 183 -2.63 -20.73 1.49
N PRO A 184 -3.43 -21.77 1.80
CA PRO A 184 -3.64 -22.19 3.18
C PRO A 184 -2.34 -22.65 3.85
N GLU A 185 -2.10 -22.19 5.07
CA GLU A 185 -0.92 -22.51 5.89
C GLU A 185 -1.37 -23.02 7.27
N THR A 186 -0.92 -24.21 7.64
CA THR A 186 -1.18 -24.79 8.97
C THR A 186 -0.18 -24.29 9.99
N ARG A 187 -0.66 -23.77 11.13
CA ARG A 187 0.15 -23.12 12.17
C ARG A 187 0.26 -23.98 13.43
N THR A 188 1.09 -25.02 13.37
CA THR A 188 1.37 -25.89 14.54
C THR A 188 2.08 -25.13 15.67
N ASP A 189 2.82 -24.09 15.31
CA ASP A 189 3.49 -23.19 16.24
C ASP A 189 2.50 -22.38 17.10
N TYR A 190 1.22 -22.27 16.71
CA TYR A 190 0.22 -21.55 17.51
C TYR A 190 -0.18 -22.29 18.80
N SER A 191 0.32 -23.51 19.02
CA SER A 191 0.30 -24.15 20.34
C SER A 191 1.04 -23.31 21.39
N ARG A 192 2.04 -22.52 20.97
CA ARG A 192 2.85 -21.63 21.81
C ARG A 192 2.12 -20.40 22.33
N PHE A 193 0.87 -20.16 21.95
CA PHE A 193 0.05 -19.13 22.59
C PHE A 193 -0.11 -19.38 24.10
N ALA A 194 0.03 -20.62 24.55
CA ALA A 194 0.00 -21.00 25.97
C ALA A 194 1.39 -21.03 26.64
N ASP A 195 2.48 -20.79 25.90
CA ASP A 195 3.84 -20.91 26.46
C ASP A 195 4.08 -19.91 27.59
N PRO A 196 4.82 -20.31 28.64
CA PRO A 196 5.26 -19.38 29.67
C PRO A 196 6.23 -18.34 29.09
N VAL A 197 6.12 -17.11 29.58
CA VAL A 197 7.07 -16.03 29.30
C VAL A 197 7.93 -15.84 30.54
N TYR A 198 9.25 -15.88 30.39
CA TYR A 198 10.15 -15.65 31.51
C TYR A 198 9.96 -14.22 32.06
N VAL A 199 9.65 -14.16 33.36
CA VAL A 199 9.61 -12.92 34.14
C VAL A 199 10.41 -13.18 35.42
N PRO A 200 11.38 -12.32 35.79
CA PRO A 200 12.18 -12.52 36.99
C PRO A 200 11.31 -12.69 38.23
N SER A 201 11.73 -13.60 39.12
CA SER A 201 11.02 -13.83 40.39
C SER A 201 10.91 -12.54 41.21
N GLY A 202 9.71 -12.27 41.73
CA GLY A 202 9.40 -11.04 42.49
C GLY A 202 9.11 -9.81 41.63
N TRP A 203 9.32 -9.86 40.31
CA TRP A 203 8.94 -8.77 39.42
C TRP A 203 7.45 -8.83 39.08
N THR A 204 6.78 -7.69 39.12
CA THR A 204 5.37 -7.54 38.73
C THR A 204 5.14 -6.24 37.98
N GLY A 205 4.24 -6.27 37.01
CA GLY A 205 3.87 -5.12 36.19
C GLY A 205 2.50 -5.29 35.54
N LYS A 206 2.12 -4.31 34.71
CA LYS A 206 0.89 -4.37 33.92
C LYS A 206 1.13 -3.92 32.49
N MET A 207 0.50 -4.60 31.55
CA MET A 207 0.37 -4.13 30.18
C MET A 207 -0.59 -2.92 30.13
N PRO A 208 -0.53 -2.07 29.09
CA PRO A 208 -1.48 -0.96 28.93
C PRO A 208 -2.95 -1.37 28.99
N GLY A 209 -3.28 -2.58 28.51
CA GLY A 209 -4.62 -3.17 28.59
C GLY A 209 -5.02 -3.72 29.96
N GLY A 210 -4.18 -3.61 30.98
CA GLY A 210 -4.44 -4.05 32.34
C GLY A 210 -3.97 -5.46 32.69
N ASP A 211 -3.56 -6.26 31.70
CA ASP A 211 -3.03 -7.61 31.92
C ASP A 211 -1.84 -7.60 32.87
N VAL A 212 -1.87 -8.48 33.88
CA VAL A 212 -0.80 -8.60 34.87
C VAL A 212 0.37 -9.37 34.28
N ILE A 213 1.57 -8.83 34.51
CA ILE A 213 2.83 -9.47 34.15
C ILE A 213 3.49 -9.96 35.43
N ASN A 214 3.76 -11.26 35.55
CA ASN A 214 4.43 -11.90 36.67
C ASN A 214 5.09 -13.22 36.24
N SER A 215 5.72 -13.95 37.16
CA SER A 215 6.41 -15.23 36.89
C SER A 215 5.52 -16.37 36.38
N SER A 216 4.20 -16.20 36.37
CA SER A 216 3.22 -17.16 35.82
C SER A 216 2.62 -16.70 34.49
N SER A 217 3.10 -15.58 33.93
CA SER A 217 2.62 -15.07 32.66
C SER A 217 2.89 -16.03 31.51
N THR A 218 1.92 -16.16 30.61
CA THR A 218 2.04 -16.85 29.33
C THR A 218 1.95 -15.86 28.17
N PHE A 219 2.25 -16.30 26.94
CA PHE A 219 2.14 -15.44 25.75
C PHE A 219 0.76 -14.78 25.66
N ILE A 220 -0.32 -15.56 25.85
CA ILE A 220 -1.69 -15.06 25.79
C ILE A 220 -2.10 -14.28 27.06
N SER A 221 -1.56 -14.58 28.24
CA SER A 221 -2.02 -13.92 29.48
C SER A 221 -1.67 -12.43 29.52
N ILE A 222 -0.59 -12.02 28.85
CA ILE A 222 -0.14 -10.62 28.73
C ILE A 222 -0.60 -9.96 27.42
N ARG A 223 -1.45 -10.64 26.65
CA ARG A 223 -2.04 -10.17 25.38
C ARG A 223 -3.50 -10.59 25.30
N SER A 224 -4.27 -10.38 26.37
CA SER A 224 -5.65 -10.87 26.49
C SER A 224 -6.58 -10.32 25.40
N TRP A 225 -6.19 -9.20 24.78
CA TRP A 225 -6.89 -8.61 23.65
C TRP A 225 -7.00 -9.54 22.43
N TYR A 226 -6.08 -10.50 22.26
CA TYR A 226 -6.20 -11.52 21.21
C TYR A 226 -7.48 -12.33 21.30
N LYS A 227 -8.07 -12.46 22.50
CA LYS A 227 -9.32 -13.20 22.69
C LYS A 227 -10.54 -12.55 22.03
N GLN A 228 -10.43 -11.28 21.63
CA GLN A 228 -11.44 -10.58 20.85
C GLN A 228 -11.21 -10.68 19.34
N ASP A 229 -10.10 -11.26 18.90
CA ASP A 229 -9.84 -11.47 17.48
C ASP A 229 -10.89 -12.44 16.90
N PRO A 230 -11.52 -12.13 15.75
CA PRO A 230 -12.51 -13.01 15.11
C PRO A 230 -11.99 -14.42 14.82
N ASP A 231 -10.69 -14.60 14.64
CA ASP A 231 -10.05 -15.88 14.39
C ASP A 231 -9.58 -16.59 15.68
N TRP A 232 -9.67 -15.94 16.85
CA TRP A 232 -9.33 -16.55 18.15
C TRP A 232 -10.01 -17.91 18.39
N PRO A 233 -11.28 -18.15 18.03
CA PRO A 233 -11.90 -19.46 18.23
C PRO A 233 -11.13 -20.62 17.58
N LYS A 234 -10.43 -20.40 16.45
CA LYS A 234 -9.58 -21.42 15.82
C LYS A 234 -8.37 -21.76 16.69
N VAL A 235 -7.69 -20.73 17.21
CA VAL A 235 -6.53 -20.89 18.09
C VAL A 235 -6.95 -21.53 19.42
N GLN A 236 -8.04 -21.06 20.02
CA GLN A 236 -8.59 -21.60 21.26
C GLN A 236 -8.95 -23.09 21.12
N ALA A 237 -9.55 -23.49 20.01
CA ALA A 237 -9.85 -24.90 19.73
C ALA A 237 -8.57 -25.75 19.69
N TYR A 238 -7.49 -25.24 19.09
CA TYR A 238 -6.20 -25.93 19.08
C TYR A 238 -5.60 -26.04 20.49
N LEU A 239 -5.61 -24.97 21.26
CA LEU A 239 -5.15 -24.98 22.66
C LEU A 239 -5.95 -25.92 23.55
N ASN A 240 -7.20 -26.22 23.18
CA ASN A 240 -8.07 -27.19 23.87
C ASN A 240 -7.86 -28.64 23.38
N GLY A 241 -6.79 -28.91 22.61
CA GLY A 241 -6.45 -30.25 22.11
C GLY A 241 -7.01 -30.58 20.73
N GLY A 242 -7.55 -29.59 20.01
CA GLY A 242 -7.98 -29.75 18.62
C GLY A 242 -6.81 -29.84 17.62
N SER A 243 -7.13 -29.81 16.32
CA SER A 243 -6.12 -29.76 15.26
C SER A 243 -5.49 -28.37 15.14
N ALA A 244 -4.26 -28.31 14.62
CA ALA A 244 -3.59 -27.04 14.36
C ALA A 244 -4.41 -26.16 13.38
N PRO A 245 -4.54 -24.85 13.65
CA PRO A 245 -5.37 -23.97 12.85
C PRO A 245 -4.72 -23.69 11.49
N THR A 246 -5.55 -23.50 10.47
CA THR A 246 -5.12 -23.13 9.11
C THR A 246 -5.58 -21.73 8.77
N PHE A 247 -4.71 -20.96 8.10
CA PHE A 247 -4.98 -19.58 7.69
C PHE A 247 -4.55 -19.34 6.25
N SER A 248 -5.18 -18.37 5.59
CA SER A 248 -4.75 -17.84 4.30
C SER A 248 -4.32 -16.39 4.51
N TYR A 249 -3.01 -16.16 4.61
CA TYR A 249 -2.46 -14.86 4.98
C TYR A 249 -2.13 -14.00 3.76
N HIS A 250 -2.65 -12.77 3.75
CA HIS A 250 -2.23 -11.71 2.84
C HIS A 250 -1.13 -10.85 3.47
N ARG A 251 0.05 -11.45 3.67
CA ARG A 251 1.21 -10.71 4.21
C ARG A 251 1.61 -9.61 3.23
N PHE A 252 1.70 -8.36 3.70
CA PHE A 252 1.97 -7.21 2.84
C PHE A 252 3.23 -7.39 1.98
N TRP A 253 4.33 -7.83 2.58
CA TRP A 253 5.59 -8.06 1.86
C TRP A 253 5.44 -9.13 0.77
N ALA A 254 4.68 -10.19 1.03
CA ALA A 254 4.46 -11.26 0.07
C ALA A 254 3.66 -10.75 -1.13
N GLN A 255 2.58 -9.99 -0.87
CA GLN A 255 1.78 -9.40 -1.95
C GLN A 255 2.59 -8.41 -2.79
N ALA A 256 3.44 -7.60 -2.15
CA ALA A 256 4.35 -6.68 -2.84
C ALA A 256 5.39 -7.42 -3.69
N ASP A 257 6.02 -8.46 -3.15
CA ASP A 257 6.99 -9.28 -3.89
C ASP A 257 6.36 -9.97 -5.09
N ILE A 258 5.14 -10.51 -4.93
CA ILE A 258 4.37 -11.13 -6.01
C ILE A 258 4.12 -10.12 -7.13
N ALA A 259 3.62 -8.92 -6.80
CA ALA A 259 3.40 -7.86 -7.78
C ALA A 259 4.68 -7.49 -8.54
N MET A 260 5.81 -7.35 -7.81
CA MET A 260 7.11 -7.06 -8.40
C MET A 260 7.61 -8.20 -9.28
N ALA A 261 7.37 -9.47 -8.93
CA ALA A 261 7.77 -10.61 -9.74
C ALA A 261 7.11 -10.60 -11.13
N TYR A 262 5.82 -10.26 -11.21
CA TYR A 262 5.14 -10.07 -12.50
C TYR A 262 5.73 -8.90 -13.28
N ALA A 263 5.94 -7.75 -12.62
CA ALA A 263 6.48 -6.55 -13.26
C ALA A 263 7.87 -6.80 -13.87
N VAL A 264 8.78 -7.40 -13.10
CA VAL A 264 10.15 -7.71 -13.55
C VAL A 264 10.13 -8.78 -14.65
N TYR A 265 9.23 -9.78 -14.59
CA TYR A 265 9.10 -10.76 -15.68
C TYR A 265 8.70 -10.08 -17.00
N ALA A 266 7.70 -9.20 -16.93
CA ALA A 266 7.25 -8.41 -18.08
C ALA A 266 8.37 -7.51 -18.62
N GLU A 267 9.13 -6.86 -17.74
CA GLU A 267 10.22 -5.97 -18.13
C GLU A 267 11.39 -6.72 -18.78
N LEU A 268 11.85 -7.81 -18.18
CA LEU A 268 13.17 -8.39 -18.49
C LEU A 268 13.14 -9.63 -19.37
N ILE A 269 12.09 -10.45 -19.30
CA ILE A 269 12.00 -11.70 -20.08
C ILE A 269 11.17 -11.48 -21.32
N VAL A 270 10.05 -10.79 -21.13
CA VAL A 270 9.11 -10.47 -22.19
C VAL A 270 9.64 -9.25 -22.97
N GLY A 271 10.22 -8.27 -22.28
CA GLY A 271 10.66 -6.99 -22.84
C GLY A 271 9.52 -5.97 -22.81
N ALA A 272 9.86 -4.69 -22.67
CA ALA A 272 8.92 -3.55 -22.59
C ALA A 272 8.00 -3.36 -23.83
N GLY A 273 7.99 -4.31 -24.77
CA GLY A 273 7.12 -4.36 -25.94
C GLY A 273 6.50 -5.74 -26.23
N SER A 274 6.57 -6.72 -25.32
CA SER A 274 5.97 -8.06 -25.60
C SER A 274 4.92 -8.51 -24.56
N GLY A 275 4.32 -7.58 -23.83
CA GLY A 275 3.20 -7.85 -22.92
C GLY A 275 1.91 -8.24 -23.64
N GLY A 276 1.87 -9.42 -24.28
CA GLY A 276 0.65 -10.13 -24.68
C GLY A 276 -0.21 -9.48 -25.76
N GLY A 277 0.13 -9.71 -27.04
CA GLY A 277 -0.73 -9.40 -28.19
C GLY A 277 -0.12 -9.83 -29.54
N THR A 278 -0.27 -11.11 -29.89
CA THR A 278 -0.37 -11.63 -31.28
C THR A 278 0.56 -11.13 -32.40
N GLY A 279 1.83 -10.79 -32.18
CA GLY A 279 2.71 -10.40 -33.31
C GLY A 279 2.14 -9.26 -34.17
N ASP A 280 1.26 -8.46 -33.56
CA ASP A 280 0.53 -7.40 -34.23
C ASP A 280 1.50 -6.23 -34.46
N THR A 281 1.59 -5.82 -35.72
CA THR A 281 2.46 -4.74 -36.17
C THR A 281 1.65 -3.60 -36.80
N THR A 282 0.32 -3.72 -36.79
CA THR A 282 -0.58 -2.72 -37.36
C THR A 282 -0.94 -1.73 -36.25
N PRO A 283 -0.64 -0.43 -36.41
CA PRO A 283 -1.11 0.56 -35.44
C PRO A 283 -2.62 0.78 -35.54
N PRO A 284 -3.29 1.09 -34.42
CA PRO A 284 -4.68 1.54 -34.45
C PRO A 284 -4.91 2.72 -35.38
N THR A 285 -6.13 2.84 -35.91
CA THR A 285 -6.53 4.01 -36.69
C THR A 285 -6.44 5.29 -35.86
N VAL A 286 -6.20 6.42 -36.50
CA VAL A 286 -6.08 7.72 -35.81
C VAL A 286 -7.41 8.08 -35.14
N PRO A 287 -7.42 8.45 -33.84
CA PRO A 287 -8.63 8.96 -33.20
C PRO A 287 -9.18 10.17 -33.96
N THR A 288 -10.47 10.14 -34.28
CA THR A 288 -11.16 11.22 -35.01
C THR A 288 -12.11 12.00 -34.10
N ASN A 289 -12.59 13.15 -34.57
CA ASN A 289 -13.56 14.00 -33.85
C ASN A 289 -13.13 14.38 -32.42
N LEU A 290 -11.83 14.62 -32.19
CA LEU A 290 -11.36 15.17 -30.93
C LEU A 290 -12.03 16.53 -30.67
N ALA A 291 -12.75 16.63 -29.57
CA ALA A 291 -13.51 17.80 -29.19
C ALA A 291 -13.38 18.10 -27.69
N VAL A 292 -13.55 19.38 -27.35
CA VAL A 292 -13.64 19.85 -25.96
C VAL A 292 -15.09 19.72 -25.52
N SER A 293 -15.34 18.91 -24.49
CA SER A 293 -16.68 18.67 -23.95
C SER A 293 -17.03 19.60 -22.79
N ALA A 294 -16.04 20.04 -22.01
CA ALA A 294 -16.21 21.03 -20.95
C ALA A 294 -14.91 21.76 -20.62
N THR A 295 -15.04 22.98 -20.08
CA THR A 295 -13.92 23.72 -19.47
C THR A 295 -14.33 24.29 -18.11
N THR A 296 -13.40 24.23 -17.16
CA THR A 296 -13.41 25.00 -15.92
C THR A 296 -12.28 26.02 -15.95
N ASP A 297 -12.01 26.70 -14.84
CA ASP A 297 -10.83 27.54 -14.69
C ASP A 297 -9.53 26.74 -14.49
N THR A 298 -9.63 25.47 -14.09
CA THR A 298 -8.47 24.63 -13.78
C THR A 298 -8.50 23.27 -14.50
N SER A 299 -9.44 23.04 -15.40
CA SER A 299 -9.55 21.79 -16.16
C SER A 299 -10.16 21.94 -17.54
N VAL A 300 -9.82 21.00 -18.41
CA VAL A 300 -10.37 20.81 -19.76
C VAL A 300 -10.76 19.35 -19.91
N SER A 301 -12.02 19.09 -20.27
CA SER A 301 -12.53 17.76 -20.60
C SER A 301 -12.59 17.58 -22.12
N LEU A 302 -12.13 16.41 -22.57
CA LEU A 302 -11.99 16.03 -23.97
C LEU A 302 -12.78 14.76 -24.25
N THR A 303 -13.30 14.65 -25.47
CA THR A 303 -13.92 13.44 -26.01
C THR A 303 -13.49 13.23 -27.45
N TRP A 304 -13.45 11.99 -27.91
CA TRP A 304 -13.14 11.65 -29.31
C TRP A 304 -13.92 10.41 -29.77
N THR A 305 -13.90 10.13 -31.06
CA THR A 305 -14.42 8.87 -31.62
C THR A 305 -13.38 7.77 -31.45
N ALA A 306 -13.83 6.58 -31.05
CA ALA A 306 -12.97 5.42 -30.83
C ALA A 306 -12.19 5.06 -32.10
N SER A 307 -10.93 4.70 -31.92
CA SER A 307 -10.12 4.07 -32.95
C SER A 307 -10.53 2.61 -33.15
N THR A 308 -10.19 2.07 -34.31
CA THR A 308 -10.31 0.66 -34.64
C THR A 308 -8.94 0.09 -34.91
N ASP A 309 -8.80 -1.21 -34.73
CA ASP A 309 -7.57 -1.95 -34.90
C ASP A 309 -7.92 -3.38 -35.33
N ASP A 310 -7.01 -4.11 -35.96
CA ASP A 310 -7.25 -5.48 -36.41
C ASP A 310 -7.28 -6.49 -35.24
N VAL A 311 -6.65 -6.18 -34.10
CA VAL A 311 -6.71 -6.97 -32.88
C VAL A 311 -7.51 -6.27 -31.78
N GLY A 312 -7.20 -5.00 -31.50
CA GLY A 312 -7.96 -4.20 -30.56
C GLY A 312 -7.19 -3.03 -29.94
N VAL A 313 -7.91 -1.95 -29.67
CA VAL A 313 -7.35 -0.74 -29.04
C VAL A 313 -7.32 -0.91 -27.52
N ALA A 314 -6.14 -0.78 -26.91
CA ALA A 314 -5.94 -0.91 -25.46
C ALA A 314 -6.11 0.42 -24.71
N GLY A 315 -5.91 1.55 -25.37
CA GLY A 315 -6.17 2.87 -24.78
C GLY A 315 -5.71 4.04 -25.64
N TYR A 316 -5.65 5.21 -25.01
CA TYR A 316 -5.34 6.47 -25.67
C TYR A 316 -4.37 7.29 -24.80
N ASP A 317 -3.42 7.96 -25.45
CA ASP A 317 -2.51 8.92 -24.84
C ASP A 317 -2.86 10.34 -25.29
N ILE A 318 -3.03 11.24 -24.31
CA ILE A 318 -3.47 12.62 -24.51
C ILE A 318 -2.27 13.53 -24.33
N TYR A 319 -1.98 14.36 -25.32
CA TYR A 319 -0.85 15.29 -25.32
C TYR A 319 -1.34 16.73 -25.25
N ARG A 320 -0.78 17.50 -24.31
CA ARG A 320 -0.98 18.95 -24.17
C ARG A 320 0.27 19.69 -24.63
N GLY A 321 0.16 20.46 -25.72
CA GLY A 321 1.29 21.20 -26.28
C GLY A 321 2.47 20.30 -26.68
N GLY A 322 2.21 19.04 -27.02
CA GLY A 322 3.24 18.03 -27.34
C GLY A 322 3.77 17.25 -26.14
N THR A 323 3.43 17.60 -24.90
CA THR A 323 3.80 16.84 -23.69
C THR A 323 2.66 15.92 -23.26
N LEU A 324 2.97 14.69 -22.83
CA LEU A 324 1.95 13.76 -22.33
C LEU A 324 1.24 14.35 -21.10
N ALA A 325 -0.06 14.56 -21.20
CA ALA A 325 -0.92 15.04 -20.13
C ALA A 325 -1.52 13.88 -19.31
N GLY A 326 -1.71 12.71 -19.95
CA GLY A 326 -2.17 11.49 -19.31
C GLY A 326 -2.65 10.45 -20.33
N SER A 327 -3.19 9.34 -19.83
CA SER A 327 -3.73 8.26 -20.64
C SER A 327 -5.17 7.89 -20.21
N ALA A 328 -5.96 7.37 -21.13
CA ALA A 328 -7.34 6.92 -20.89
C ALA A 328 -7.61 5.56 -21.55
N ALA A 329 -8.38 4.70 -20.89
CA ALA A 329 -8.89 3.45 -21.49
C ALA A 329 -10.22 3.67 -22.25
N THR A 330 -10.88 4.81 -22.02
CA THR A 330 -12.13 5.20 -22.68
C THR A 330 -11.89 6.38 -23.63
N THR A 331 -12.91 6.77 -24.39
CA THR A 331 -12.84 7.86 -25.37
C THR A 331 -13.06 9.26 -24.77
N SER A 332 -12.66 9.44 -23.52
CA SER A 332 -12.77 10.70 -22.80
C SER A 332 -11.64 10.87 -21.80
N PHE A 333 -11.22 12.11 -21.57
CA PHE A 333 -10.17 12.46 -20.61
C PHE A 333 -10.40 13.86 -20.03
N THR A 334 -10.11 14.06 -18.75
CA THR A 334 -10.12 15.39 -18.12
C THR A 334 -8.72 15.73 -17.64
N ASP A 335 -8.15 16.75 -18.26
CA ASP A 335 -6.89 17.35 -17.86
C ASP A 335 -7.15 18.40 -16.78
N SER A 336 -6.48 18.30 -15.63
CA SER A 336 -6.74 19.12 -14.44
C SER A 336 -5.47 19.82 -13.93
N GLY A 337 -5.61 20.78 -13.01
CA GLY A 337 -4.48 21.56 -12.50
C GLY A 337 -3.97 22.62 -13.50
N LEU A 338 -4.83 23.03 -14.44
CA LEU A 338 -4.52 24.04 -15.44
C LEU A 338 -4.57 25.45 -14.85
N LYS A 339 -3.87 26.39 -15.49
CA LYS A 339 -3.98 27.81 -15.17
C LYS A 339 -5.25 28.37 -15.78
N ALA A 340 -5.93 29.25 -15.04
CA ALA A 340 -7.08 29.99 -15.54
C ALA A 340 -6.74 30.91 -16.71
N SER A 341 -7.73 31.25 -17.53
CA SER A 341 -7.60 32.13 -18.70
C SER A 341 -6.43 31.76 -19.63
N THR A 342 -6.11 30.47 -19.74
CA THR A 342 -4.95 29.98 -20.50
C THR A 342 -5.41 29.05 -21.62
N ALA A 343 -4.89 29.28 -22.83
CA ALA A 343 -5.14 28.44 -23.98
C ALA A 343 -4.22 27.22 -23.98
N TYR A 344 -4.80 26.04 -24.19
CA TYR A 344 -4.11 24.75 -24.27
C TYR A 344 -4.51 24.03 -25.55
N SER A 345 -3.53 23.42 -26.22
CA SER A 345 -3.74 22.62 -27.43
C SER A 345 -3.56 21.14 -27.12
N TYR A 346 -4.49 20.32 -27.59
CA TYR A 346 -4.57 18.89 -27.31
C TYR A 346 -4.57 18.05 -28.58
N THR A 347 -3.85 16.93 -28.54
CA THR A 347 -3.95 15.83 -29.52
C THR A 347 -4.07 14.50 -28.79
N VAL A 348 -4.62 13.49 -29.47
CA VAL A 348 -4.79 12.14 -28.93
C VAL A 348 -4.16 11.12 -29.88
N ARG A 349 -3.51 10.10 -29.33
CA ARG A 349 -3.04 8.91 -30.05
C ARG A 349 -3.68 7.68 -29.45
N ALA A 350 -4.08 6.71 -30.27
CA ALA A 350 -4.50 5.39 -29.83
C ALA A 350 -3.29 4.47 -29.70
N LYS A 351 -3.38 3.50 -28.78
CA LYS A 351 -2.41 2.43 -28.59
C LYS A 351 -3.12 1.09 -28.44
N ASP A 352 -2.54 0.03 -28.98
CA ASP A 352 -2.99 -1.34 -28.78
C ASP A 352 -2.22 -2.02 -27.63
N ALA A 353 -2.50 -3.30 -27.40
CA ALA A 353 -1.81 -4.10 -26.39
C ALA A 353 -0.40 -4.56 -26.84
N ALA A 354 -0.11 -4.51 -28.15
CA ALA A 354 1.17 -4.86 -28.74
C ALA A 354 2.19 -3.71 -28.71
N GLY A 355 1.76 -2.49 -28.36
CA GLY A 355 2.59 -1.29 -28.28
C GLY A 355 2.63 -0.47 -29.57
N ASN A 356 1.83 -0.80 -30.60
CA ASN A 356 1.72 0.06 -31.77
C ASN A 356 0.90 1.31 -31.43
N VAL A 357 1.32 2.45 -31.99
CA VAL A 357 0.73 3.76 -31.68
C VAL A 357 0.29 4.45 -32.97
N SER A 358 -0.94 4.95 -32.99
CA SER A 358 -1.47 5.69 -34.12
C SER A 358 -0.72 7.01 -34.36
N ALA A 359 -0.88 7.58 -35.56
CA ALA A 359 -0.60 9.01 -35.73
C ALA A 359 -1.50 9.86 -34.80
N ALA A 360 -1.09 11.10 -34.53
CA ALA A 360 -1.87 12.01 -33.70
C ALA A 360 -3.16 12.45 -34.40
N SER A 361 -4.24 12.62 -33.64
CA SER A 361 -5.46 13.26 -34.11
C SER A 361 -5.20 14.69 -34.59
N GLY A 362 -6.19 15.28 -35.26
CA GLY A 362 -6.26 16.73 -35.39
C GLY A 362 -6.23 17.40 -34.00
N ALA A 363 -5.55 18.54 -33.90
CA ALA A 363 -5.44 19.26 -32.64
C ALA A 363 -6.71 20.06 -32.34
N VAL A 364 -7.11 20.11 -31.06
CA VAL A 364 -8.16 21.02 -30.58
C VAL A 364 -7.58 21.99 -29.56
N THR A 365 -8.03 23.25 -29.58
CA THR A 365 -7.63 24.24 -28.58
C THR A 365 -8.78 24.50 -27.62
N ALA A 366 -8.47 24.52 -26.32
CA ALA A 366 -9.38 24.90 -25.26
C ALA A 366 -8.79 26.07 -24.46
N THR A 367 -9.61 27.05 -24.09
CA THR A 367 -9.21 28.09 -23.13
C THR A 367 -9.94 27.85 -21.82
N THR A 368 -9.19 27.71 -20.73
CA THR A 368 -9.77 27.62 -19.39
C THR A 368 -10.52 28.91 -19.06
N LYS A 369 -11.60 28.79 -18.28
CA LYS A 369 -12.39 29.94 -17.85
C LYS A 369 -11.54 30.86 -16.97
N ALA A 370 -12.01 32.09 -16.78
CA ALA A 370 -11.44 32.97 -15.78
C ALA A 370 -11.55 32.33 -14.40
N GLY A 371 -10.48 32.43 -13.63
CA GLY A 371 -10.37 31.87 -12.28
C GLY A 371 -11.49 32.40 -11.41
N SER A 372 -12.39 31.52 -10.98
CA SER A 372 -13.27 31.84 -9.87
C SER A 372 -12.42 31.55 -8.64
N GLY A 373 -11.97 32.58 -7.92
CA GLY A 373 -11.08 32.44 -6.76
C GLY A 373 -11.67 31.64 -5.60
N GLY A 374 -11.90 30.34 -5.80
CA GLY A 374 -12.44 29.39 -4.84
C GLY A 374 -11.30 28.72 -4.10
N GLY A 375 -11.16 29.07 -2.82
CA GLY A 375 -10.21 28.43 -1.93
C GLY A 375 -10.44 26.92 -1.84
N THR A 376 -9.37 26.15 -1.89
CA THR A 376 -9.38 24.71 -1.65
C THR A 376 -9.92 24.42 -0.24
N THR A 377 -10.66 23.33 -0.09
CA THR A 377 -11.37 22.90 1.13
C THR A 377 -10.48 22.66 2.36
N GLY A 378 -9.16 22.84 2.24
CA GLY A 378 -8.18 22.81 3.35
C GLY A 378 -7.69 24.20 3.82
N ALA A 379 -8.11 25.28 3.17
CA ALA A 379 -7.69 26.65 3.43
C ALA A 379 -8.71 27.46 4.27
N VAL A 380 -9.70 26.80 4.87
CA VAL A 380 -10.76 27.45 5.65
C VAL A 380 -10.99 26.68 6.94
N LYS A 381 -11.09 27.38 8.06
CA LYS A 381 -11.50 26.85 9.37
C LYS A 381 -12.76 27.57 9.85
N VAL A 382 -13.66 26.86 10.51
CA VAL A 382 -14.77 27.46 11.27
C VAL A 382 -14.44 27.44 12.76
N GLN A 383 -14.70 28.55 13.44
CA GLN A 383 -14.75 28.64 14.89
C GLN A 383 -16.22 28.76 15.30
N TYR A 384 -16.59 28.14 16.41
CA TYR A 384 -17.94 28.20 16.95
C TYR A 384 -17.91 28.65 18.42
N LYS A 385 -19.03 29.19 18.89
CA LYS A 385 -19.31 29.42 20.29
C LYS A 385 -20.80 29.21 20.56
N ASN A 386 -21.10 28.79 21.77
CA ASN A 386 -22.45 28.80 22.29
C ASN A 386 -22.84 30.25 22.70
N ASN A 387 -23.96 30.79 22.21
CA ASN A 387 -24.52 32.07 22.69
C ASN A 387 -25.70 31.89 23.67
N ASP A 388 -26.11 30.65 23.97
CA ASP A 388 -27.18 30.31 24.91
C ASP A 388 -26.95 28.98 25.64
N SER A 389 -26.88 29.02 26.97
CA SER A 389 -26.54 27.84 27.79
C SER A 389 -27.77 27.06 28.29
N ALA A 390 -28.96 27.25 27.71
CA ALA A 390 -30.16 26.54 28.10
C ALA A 390 -30.24 25.15 27.45
N ALA A 391 -30.41 24.08 28.26
CA ALA A 391 -30.55 22.70 27.76
C ALA A 391 -31.84 22.46 26.96
N THR A 392 -32.78 23.38 27.11
CA THR A 392 -34.11 23.32 26.52
C THR A 392 -34.58 24.74 26.28
N ASP A 393 -34.56 25.17 25.02
CA ASP A 393 -35.06 26.48 24.59
C ASP A 393 -35.88 26.33 23.30
N ASN A 394 -36.72 27.32 22.99
CA ASN A 394 -37.48 27.36 21.74
C ASN A 394 -36.66 27.87 20.54
N ALA A 395 -35.39 28.22 20.75
CA ALA A 395 -34.50 28.67 19.69
C ALA A 395 -33.02 28.35 19.96
N ILE A 396 -32.38 27.69 19.00
CA ILE A 396 -30.93 27.43 18.98
C ILE A 396 -30.20 28.67 18.46
N LYS A 397 -29.14 29.12 19.13
CA LYS A 397 -28.44 30.40 18.85
C LYS A 397 -26.93 30.25 18.55
N PRO A 398 -26.52 29.59 17.45
CA PRO A 398 -25.10 29.32 17.21
C PRO A 398 -24.31 30.58 16.84
N GLY A 399 -23.14 30.75 17.46
CA GLY A 399 -22.14 31.76 17.08
C GLY A 399 -21.07 31.15 16.20
N LEU A 400 -20.83 31.72 15.03
CA LEU A 400 -19.92 31.19 14.01
C LEU A 400 -18.89 32.24 13.57
N ARG A 401 -17.72 31.78 13.14
CA ARG A 401 -16.70 32.60 12.50
C ARG A 401 -15.92 31.79 11.48
N VAL A 402 -15.73 32.35 10.28
CA VAL A 402 -14.91 31.79 9.20
C VAL A 402 -13.50 32.35 9.30
N VAL A 403 -12.49 31.49 9.25
CA VAL A 403 -11.07 31.87 9.23
C VAL A 403 -10.45 31.36 7.93
N ASN A 404 -9.84 32.27 7.17
CA ASN A 404 -9.06 31.90 6.00
C ASN A 404 -7.66 31.45 6.44
N THR A 405 -7.41 30.14 6.43
CA THR A 405 -6.11 29.54 6.75
C THR A 405 -5.21 29.37 5.53
N GLY A 406 -5.68 29.77 4.34
CA GLY A 406 -4.92 29.73 3.10
C GLY A 406 -3.96 30.91 2.93
N SER A 407 -3.23 30.86 1.81
CA SER A 407 -2.28 31.89 1.39
C SER A 407 -2.86 32.93 0.42
N ALA A 408 -4.11 32.77 -0.02
CA ALA A 408 -4.80 33.66 -0.96
C ALA A 408 -6.10 34.21 -0.36
N ALA A 409 -6.63 35.29 -0.93
CA ALA A 409 -7.91 35.85 -0.51
C ALA A 409 -9.06 34.87 -0.79
N LEU A 410 -10.00 34.75 0.16
CA LEU A 410 -11.16 33.87 0.11
C LEU A 410 -12.42 34.71 -0.08
N ALA A 411 -13.08 34.60 -1.23
CA ALA A 411 -14.39 35.22 -1.43
C ALA A 411 -15.43 34.52 -0.55
N LEU A 412 -16.10 35.26 0.35
CA LEU A 412 -17.05 34.64 1.29
C LEU A 412 -18.26 34.04 0.57
N SER A 413 -18.64 34.59 -0.59
CA SER A 413 -19.75 34.08 -1.41
C SER A 413 -19.52 32.66 -1.95
N THR A 414 -18.31 32.11 -1.85
CA THR A 414 -18.01 30.72 -2.25
C THR A 414 -18.00 29.75 -1.06
N VAL A 415 -18.32 30.23 0.14
CA VAL A 415 -18.26 29.46 1.39
C VAL A 415 -19.66 29.21 1.92
N THR A 416 -19.92 27.99 2.37
CA THR A 416 -21.07 27.67 3.22
C THR A 416 -20.59 26.98 4.50
N LEU A 417 -21.27 27.28 5.61
CA LEU A 417 -21.07 26.66 6.92
C LEU A 417 -22.27 25.78 7.23
N ARG A 418 -22.04 24.69 7.95
CA ARG A 418 -23.10 23.80 8.43
C ARG A 418 -23.00 23.65 9.94
N TYR A 419 -24.08 24.02 10.61
CA TYR A 419 -24.28 23.77 12.03
C TYR A 419 -25.28 22.62 12.16
N TRP A 420 -24.86 21.48 12.70
CA TRP A 420 -25.65 20.24 12.76
C TRP A 420 -26.42 20.16 14.08
N PHE A 421 -27.67 19.71 14.02
CA PHE A 421 -28.55 19.62 15.19
C PHE A 421 -29.62 18.53 15.03
N THR A 422 -30.32 18.21 16.12
CA THR A 422 -31.50 17.31 16.14
C THR A 422 -32.82 18.08 16.05
N GLY A 423 -33.74 17.61 15.21
CA GLY A 423 -35.05 18.22 15.03
C GLY A 423 -36.06 17.91 16.14
N ASP A 424 -35.70 17.04 17.10
CA ASP A 424 -36.47 16.61 18.29
C ASP A 424 -37.98 16.54 18.07
N GLY A 425 -38.42 15.56 17.27
CA GLY A 425 -39.84 15.32 16.98
C GLY A 425 -40.29 15.75 15.58
N GLY A 426 -39.38 16.24 14.73
CA GLY A 426 -39.60 16.35 13.29
C GLY A 426 -40.52 17.50 12.86
N ALA A 427 -40.25 18.72 13.32
CA ALA A 427 -40.91 19.90 12.78
C ALA A 427 -40.76 19.95 11.25
N SER A 428 -41.87 20.15 10.53
CA SER A 428 -41.87 20.21 9.06
C SER A 428 -41.36 21.53 8.50
N THR A 429 -41.20 22.54 9.37
CA THR A 429 -40.73 23.89 9.01
C THR A 429 -39.86 24.47 10.12
N TYR A 430 -38.90 25.30 9.72
CA TYR A 430 -37.98 26.00 10.61
C TYR A 430 -37.89 27.48 10.23
N GLY A 431 -37.86 28.36 11.23
CA GLY A 431 -37.52 29.76 11.07
C GLY A 431 -36.02 29.98 11.27
N THR A 432 -35.42 30.90 10.51
CA THR A 432 -33.98 31.24 10.63
C THR A 432 -33.76 32.75 10.58
N TRP A 433 -32.81 33.24 11.36
CA TRP A 433 -32.46 34.66 11.46
C TRP A 433 -30.95 34.87 11.65
N CYS A 434 -30.44 35.98 11.13
CA CYS A 434 -29.11 36.50 11.48
C CYS A 434 -29.32 37.69 12.42
N ASP A 435 -29.09 37.49 13.71
CA ASP A 435 -29.27 38.54 14.71
C ASP A 435 -28.10 39.55 14.65
N TYR A 436 -26.89 39.09 14.27
CA TYR A 436 -25.72 39.94 14.04
C TYR A 436 -24.71 39.28 13.10
N ALA A 437 -24.04 40.06 12.24
CA ALA A 437 -22.83 39.60 11.54
C ALA A 437 -21.89 40.77 11.29
N ALA A 438 -20.60 40.61 11.60
CA ALA A 438 -19.58 41.63 11.34
C ALA A 438 -19.41 41.93 9.82
N VAL A 439 -19.71 40.96 8.96
CA VAL A 439 -19.77 41.12 7.50
C VAL A 439 -21.11 41.67 6.98
N GLY A 440 -22.01 42.09 7.89
CA GLY A 440 -23.35 42.59 7.61
C GLY A 440 -24.40 41.48 7.58
N ALA A 441 -25.43 41.58 8.43
CA ALA A 441 -26.49 40.57 8.54
C ALA A 441 -27.30 40.40 7.24
N SER A 442 -27.46 41.46 6.45
CA SER A 442 -28.09 41.41 5.12
C SER A 442 -27.29 40.60 4.10
N ASN A 443 -26.01 40.31 4.39
CA ASN A 443 -25.15 39.50 3.53
C ASN A 443 -25.13 38.03 3.94
N ILE A 444 -25.89 37.63 4.96
CA ILE A 444 -25.98 36.24 5.43
C ILE A 444 -27.24 35.58 4.85
N THR A 445 -27.08 34.40 4.25
CA THR A 445 -28.19 33.56 3.80
C THR A 445 -28.30 32.33 4.68
N GLN A 446 -29.51 31.91 5.05
CA GLN A 446 -29.72 30.77 5.93
C GLN A 446 -30.83 29.85 5.42
N LYS A 447 -30.66 28.55 5.59
CA LYS A 447 -31.73 27.57 5.44
C LYS A 447 -31.46 26.35 6.32
N VAL A 448 -32.51 25.68 6.76
CA VAL A 448 -32.40 24.36 7.41
C VAL A 448 -32.54 23.27 6.36
N VAL A 449 -31.71 22.24 6.46
CA VAL A 449 -31.70 21.11 5.54
C VAL A 449 -31.75 19.81 6.33
N ALA A 450 -32.68 18.92 5.97
CA ALA A 450 -32.73 17.56 6.51
C ALA A 450 -31.61 16.69 5.91
N VAL A 451 -30.99 15.87 6.74
CA VAL A 451 -29.88 15.00 6.34
C VAL A 451 -30.43 13.71 5.75
N SER A 452 -30.00 13.34 4.54
CA SER A 452 -30.46 12.11 3.86
C SER A 452 -30.05 10.82 4.58
N SER A 453 -29.05 10.89 5.46
CA SER A 453 -28.58 9.79 6.30
C SER A 453 -28.21 10.31 7.69
N PRO A 454 -29.21 10.46 8.58
CA PRO A 454 -29.00 11.00 9.92
C PRO A 454 -27.94 10.24 10.73
N LYS A 455 -27.29 10.94 11.65
CA LYS A 455 -26.37 10.37 12.65
C LYS A 455 -26.96 10.60 14.04
N SER A 456 -26.50 9.83 15.02
CA SER A 456 -26.85 10.10 16.42
C SER A 456 -26.44 11.54 16.77
N GLY A 457 -27.37 12.35 17.27
CA GLY A 457 -27.15 13.77 17.58
C GLY A 457 -27.18 14.73 16.38
N ALA A 458 -27.58 14.28 15.17
CA ALA A 458 -27.79 15.19 14.04
C ALA A 458 -28.66 14.56 12.92
N ASP A 459 -29.87 15.10 12.74
CA ASP A 459 -30.75 14.77 11.61
C ASP A 459 -31.04 15.98 10.70
N HIS A 460 -30.62 17.19 11.10
CA HIS A 460 -30.69 18.43 10.32
C HIS A 460 -29.38 19.22 10.41
N TYR A 461 -29.22 20.20 9.51
CA TYR A 461 -28.24 21.28 9.69
C TYR A 461 -28.79 22.64 9.25
N LEU A 462 -28.37 23.69 9.95
CA LEU A 462 -28.45 25.07 9.49
C LEU A 462 -27.30 25.33 8.51
N GLU A 463 -27.62 25.57 7.23
CA GLU A 463 -26.67 26.03 6.24
C GLU A 463 -26.59 27.56 6.28
N VAL A 464 -25.41 28.10 6.56
CA VAL A 464 -25.13 29.54 6.56
C VAL A 464 -24.22 29.87 5.38
N GLY A 465 -24.69 30.72 4.48
CA GLY A 465 -23.96 31.19 3.30
C GLY A 465 -23.82 32.70 3.28
N PHE A 466 -23.12 33.21 2.27
CA PHE A 466 -22.83 34.64 2.12
C PHE A 466 -23.22 35.15 0.74
N THR A 467 -23.77 36.36 0.66
CA THR A 467 -23.94 37.06 -0.61
C THR A 467 -22.61 37.65 -1.08
N ALA A 468 -22.53 38.11 -2.33
CA ALA A 468 -21.36 38.83 -2.84
C ALA A 468 -21.02 40.09 -2.01
N GLY A 469 -22.01 40.70 -1.35
CA GLY A 469 -21.82 41.88 -0.50
C GLY A 469 -20.99 41.61 0.77
N ALA A 470 -20.80 40.34 1.16
CA ALA A 470 -19.94 39.97 2.29
C ALA A 470 -18.44 40.20 2.00
N GLY A 471 -18.05 40.34 0.72
CA GLY A 471 -16.67 40.57 0.32
C GLY A 471 -15.77 39.33 0.45
N SER A 472 -14.48 39.57 0.73
CA SER A 472 -13.46 38.52 0.81
C SER A 472 -12.60 38.64 2.07
N LEU A 473 -12.13 37.51 2.57
CA LEU A 473 -11.14 37.44 3.66
C LEU A 473 -9.73 37.34 3.08
N ALA A 474 -8.84 38.26 3.46
CA ALA A 474 -7.41 38.09 3.18
C ALA A 474 -6.85 36.83 3.85
N ALA A 475 -5.68 36.37 3.41
CA ALA A 475 -4.96 35.27 4.05
C ALA A 475 -4.76 35.55 5.56
N GLY A 476 -5.13 34.60 6.42
CA GLY A 476 -5.07 34.74 7.88
C GLY A 476 -6.19 35.57 8.51
N ALA A 477 -7.06 36.21 7.72
CA ALA A 477 -8.18 37.01 8.23
C ALA A 477 -9.39 36.14 8.60
N ASN A 478 -10.35 36.74 9.32
CA ASN A 478 -11.60 36.08 9.70
C ASN A 478 -12.83 36.98 9.47
N SER A 479 -14.01 36.37 9.38
CA SER A 479 -15.28 37.05 9.13
C SER A 479 -15.80 37.91 10.28
N GLY A 480 -15.12 37.94 11.43
CA GLY A 480 -15.71 38.39 12.68
C GLY A 480 -16.86 37.49 13.15
N ASP A 481 -17.59 37.95 14.15
CA ASP A 481 -18.69 37.19 14.76
C ASP A 481 -19.93 37.15 13.85
N ILE A 482 -20.57 35.98 13.77
CA ILE A 482 -21.83 35.74 13.08
C ILE A 482 -22.74 35.04 14.08
N GLN A 483 -23.84 35.68 14.45
CA GLN A 483 -24.83 35.19 15.39
C GLN A 483 -26.09 34.82 14.61
N CYS A 484 -26.37 33.52 14.55
CA CYS A 484 -27.57 32.99 13.93
C CYS A 484 -28.55 32.55 15.02
N ARG A 485 -29.82 32.45 14.64
CA ARG A 485 -30.87 31.88 15.47
C ARG A 485 -31.81 31.06 14.59
N LEU A 486 -32.23 29.90 15.07
CA LEU A 486 -33.28 29.11 14.44
C LEU A 486 -34.33 28.65 15.44
N SER A 487 -35.56 28.47 14.97
CA SER A 487 -36.67 27.91 15.75
C SER A 487 -37.41 26.85 14.93
N LYS A 488 -38.13 25.95 15.62
CA LYS A 488 -39.20 25.17 14.96
C LYS A 488 -40.32 26.12 14.54
N GLY A 489 -41.04 25.78 13.46
CA GLY A 489 -42.16 26.60 12.98
C GLY A 489 -43.30 26.74 13.98
N ASP A 490 -43.43 25.79 14.91
CA ASP A 490 -44.42 25.80 16.00
C ASP A 490 -43.89 26.39 17.32
N TRP A 491 -42.63 26.84 17.35
CA TRP A 491 -41.96 27.37 18.54
C TRP A 491 -41.88 26.39 19.72
N SER A 492 -42.03 25.08 19.46
CA SER A 492 -41.74 24.07 20.48
C SER A 492 -40.25 24.02 20.80
N ASN A 493 -39.92 23.56 22.01
CA ASN A 493 -38.53 23.56 22.49
C ASN A 493 -37.68 22.50 21.75
N PHE A 494 -36.40 22.80 21.60
CA PHE A 494 -35.34 21.83 21.31
C PHE A 494 -34.82 21.21 22.61
N SER A 495 -34.25 20.02 22.51
CA SER A 495 -33.38 19.40 23.50
C SER A 495 -31.95 19.62 23.03
N GLU A 496 -31.29 20.68 23.51
CA GLU A 496 -29.94 21.00 23.01
C GLU A 496 -28.85 20.13 23.65
N SER A 497 -29.20 19.17 24.51
CA SER A 497 -28.24 18.35 25.28
C SER A 497 -27.23 17.54 24.47
N ASP A 498 -27.53 17.28 23.20
CA ASP A 498 -26.71 16.58 22.22
C ASP A 498 -26.25 17.47 21.05
N ASP A 499 -26.57 18.76 21.10
CA ASP A 499 -26.17 19.76 20.12
C ASP A 499 -24.87 20.46 20.55
N TYR A 500 -24.00 20.77 19.58
CA TYR A 500 -22.75 21.49 19.86
C TYR A 500 -22.96 22.95 20.30
N SER A 501 -24.20 23.45 20.28
CA SER A 501 -24.64 24.73 20.83
C SER A 501 -25.01 24.67 22.30
N TYR A 502 -24.79 23.57 23.01
CA TYR A 502 -25.08 23.47 24.45
C TYR A 502 -23.82 23.27 25.28
#